data_AF-A0A7V7E5L3-F1
#
_entry.id   AF-A0A7V7E5L3-F1
#
_cell.length_a   1.000
_cell.length_b   1.000
_cell.length_c   1.000
_cell.angle_alpha   90.00
_cell.angle_beta   90.00
_cell.angle_gamma   90.00
#
_symmetry.space_group_name_H-M   'P 1'
#
loop_
_entity.id
_entity.type
_entity.pdbx_description
1 polymer ?
#
loop_
_entity_poly.entity_id
_entity_poly.type
_entity_poly.pdbx_seq_one_letter_code
_entity_poly.pdbx_strand_id
1 'polypeptide(L)'
;MMAEAALAVRQLMRGCRKAALATAGEGGRPTVSLVTVAFDVDAGPILLLSRLADHTRNIDRDPRVALLFDGTGGLSNPQQGPRVTLEGSIGRDAGERLRRRFLARHPKAALYAGFADFAIFRVEPGRAHWVGGFGKARWIEQGLTCPAPVAAAFAAAEEDLLAAVNDRLGGAGRAVAVDPDGCDLRHRGRFTRRCFTASLAAPAQVMEQIDRLTTKS
;
A
#
# COMPACT_ATOMS: atom_id res chain seq x y z
N MET A 1 11.57 -9.10 -16.28
CA MET A 1 12.33 -10.13 -15.50
C MET A 1 12.85 -9.51 -14.18
N MET A 2 12.51 -10.09 -13.01
CA MET A 2 12.70 -9.56 -11.63
C MET A 2 12.15 -8.15 -11.32
N ALA A 3 12.65 -7.08 -11.94
CA ALA A 3 12.15 -5.71 -11.73
C ALA A 3 10.65 -5.57 -12.03
N GLU A 4 10.20 -6.24 -13.09
CA GLU A 4 8.78 -6.33 -13.47
C GLU A 4 7.94 -7.10 -12.44
N ALA A 5 8.49 -8.13 -11.81
CA ALA A 5 7.80 -8.89 -10.77
C ALA A 5 7.70 -8.06 -9.48
N ALA A 6 8.76 -7.34 -9.11
CA ALA A 6 8.75 -6.41 -7.98
C ALA A 6 7.73 -5.27 -8.18
N LEU A 7 7.66 -4.70 -9.39
CA LEU A 7 6.63 -3.74 -9.75
C LEU A 7 5.22 -4.34 -9.62
N ALA A 8 4.99 -5.54 -10.16
CA ALA A 8 3.69 -6.22 -10.05
C ALA A 8 3.30 -6.48 -8.59
N VAL A 9 4.25 -6.84 -7.72
CA VAL A 9 4.04 -6.96 -6.27
C VAL A 9 3.58 -5.64 -5.69
N ARG A 10 4.35 -4.55 -5.87
CA ARG A 10 3.99 -3.23 -5.32
C ARG A 10 2.63 -2.75 -5.83
N GLN A 11 2.35 -2.96 -7.11
CA GLN A 11 1.06 -2.61 -7.71
C GLN A 11 -0.10 -3.41 -7.13
N LEU A 12 0.04 -4.73 -6.96
CA LEU A 12 -1.00 -5.55 -6.34
C LEU A 12 -1.25 -5.10 -4.90
N MET A 13 -0.20 -4.97 -4.10
CA MET A 13 -0.32 -4.55 -2.70
C MET A 13 -1.04 -3.20 -2.60
N ARG A 14 -0.59 -2.18 -3.36
CA ARG A 14 -1.20 -0.84 -3.39
C ARG A 14 -2.63 -0.84 -3.92
N GLY A 15 -3.02 -1.83 -4.73
CA GLY A 15 -4.40 -2.02 -5.17
C GLY A 15 -5.33 -2.50 -4.05
N CYS A 16 -4.80 -3.20 -3.04
CA CYS A 16 -5.58 -3.74 -1.93
C CYS A 16 -5.85 -2.69 -0.84
N ARG A 17 -7.09 -2.63 -0.34
CA ARG A 17 -7.48 -1.75 0.78
C ARG A 17 -7.41 -2.40 2.16
N LYS A 18 -7.26 -3.72 2.17
CA LYS A 18 -7.20 -4.56 3.35
C LYS A 18 -6.17 -5.67 3.13
N ALA A 19 -5.66 -6.21 4.21
CA ALA A 19 -4.77 -7.36 4.23
C ALA A 19 -5.09 -8.25 5.43
N ALA A 20 -4.66 -9.51 5.37
CA ALA A 20 -4.60 -10.36 6.56
C ALA A 20 -3.21 -10.21 7.19
N LEU A 21 -3.15 -9.67 8.40
CA LEU A 21 -1.94 -9.47 9.19
C LEU A 21 -1.69 -10.71 10.06
N ALA A 22 -0.55 -11.35 9.89
CA ALA A 22 -0.06 -12.41 10.75
C ALA A 22 0.95 -11.86 11.77
N THR A 23 0.78 -12.22 13.05
CA THR A 23 1.69 -11.88 14.16
C THR A 23 1.96 -13.09 15.04
N ALA A 24 3.05 -13.08 15.80
CA ALA A 24 3.33 -14.11 16.81
C ALA A 24 2.56 -13.82 18.12
N GLY A 25 1.53 -14.64 18.39
CA GLY A 25 0.77 -14.63 19.62
C GLY A 25 1.51 -15.22 20.81
N GLU A 26 0.78 -15.42 21.90
CA GLU A 26 1.31 -16.06 23.10
C GLU A 26 1.89 -17.46 22.80
N GLY A 27 3.06 -17.75 23.38
CA GLY A 27 3.79 -19.00 23.12
C GLY A 27 4.22 -19.19 21.66
N GLY A 28 4.25 -18.13 20.85
CA GLY A 28 4.62 -18.19 19.44
C GLY A 28 3.50 -18.68 18.51
N ARG A 29 2.26 -18.82 18.98
CA ARG A 29 1.13 -19.25 18.15
C ARG A 29 0.84 -18.22 17.04
N PRO A 30 0.70 -18.61 15.77
CA PRO A 30 0.36 -17.66 14.72
C PRO A 30 -1.05 -17.11 14.94
N THR A 31 -1.20 -15.79 14.93
CA THR A 31 -2.50 -15.11 14.96
C THR A 31 -2.70 -14.35 13.66
N VAL A 32 -3.94 -14.30 13.19
CA VAL A 32 -4.29 -13.57 11.96
C VAL A 32 -5.41 -12.57 12.25
N SER A 33 -5.21 -11.32 11.83
CA SER A 33 -6.19 -10.23 11.95
C SER A 33 -6.49 -9.62 10.59
N LEU A 34 -7.73 -9.22 10.36
CA LEU A 34 -8.07 -8.35 9.23
C LEU A 34 -7.66 -6.91 9.56
N VAL A 35 -6.86 -6.29 8.69
CA VAL A 35 -6.45 -4.87 8.84
C VAL A 35 -6.77 -4.08 7.58
N THR A 36 -7.06 -2.79 7.73
CA THR A 36 -7.04 -1.84 6.61
C THR A 36 -5.62 -1.34 6.40
N VAL A 37 -5.28 -1.08 5.13
CA VAL A 37 -3.90 -0.75 4.74
C VAL A 37 -3.88 0.44 3.78
N ALA A 38 -2.93 1.33 4.01
CA ALA A 38 -2.47 2.33 3.06
C ALA A 38 -0.98 2.11 2.78
N PHE A 39 -0.38 2.95 1.93
CA PHE A 39 1.01 2.77 1.53
C PHE A 39 1.73 4.10 1.46
N ASP A 40 2.96 4.09 1.91
CA ASP A 40 3.90 5.20 1.71
C ASP A 40 4.29 5.30 0.21
N VAL A 41 4.98 6.36 -0.20
CA VAL A 41 5.43 6.59 -1.58
C VAL A 41 6.43 5.55 -2.07
N ASP A 42 7.13 4.87 -1.15
CA ASP A 42 8.09 3.80 -1.48
C ASP A 42 7.47 2.41 -1.58
N ALA A 43 6.26 2.22 -1.05
CA ALA A 43 5.44 0.99 -0.99
C ALA A 43 5.51 0.25 0.34
N GLY A 44 6.10 0.86 1.37
CA GLY A 44 5.95 0.42 2.75
C GLY A 44 4.47 0.47 3.18
N PRO A 45 3.88 -0.66 3.63
CA PRO A 45 2.52 -0.67 4.17
C PRO A 45 2.39 0.23 5.40
N ILE A 46 1.29 0.98 5.46
CA ILE A 46 0.89 1.82 6.58
C ILE A 46 -0.37 1.22 7.20
N LEU A 47 -0.34 0.97 8.50
CA LEU A 47 -1.45 0.49 9.30
C LEU A 47 -1.81 1.52 10.38
N LEU A 48 -3.08 1.57 10.78
CA LEU A 48 -3.54 2.33 11.94
C LEU A 48 -4.12 1.32 12.93
N LEU A 49 -3.41 1.09 14.03
CA LEU A 49 -3.71 0.01 14.97
C LEU A 49 -4.00 0.57 16.36
N SER A 50 -4.98 -0.02 17.04
CA SER A 50 -5.22 0.24 18.47
C SER A 50 -4.21 -0.54 19.31
N ARG A 51 -3.62 0.11 20.30
CA ARG A 51 -2.77 -0.47 21.34
C ARG A 51 -3.49 -1.48 22.23
N LEU A 52 -4.82 -1.46 22.21
CA LEU A 52 -5.67 -2.42 22.92
C LEU A 52 -5.92 -3.71 22.13
N ALA A 53 -5.54 -3.77 20.85
CA ALA A 53 -5.73 -4.96 20.02
C ALA A 53 -4.65 -6.02 20.28
N ASP A 54 -5.02 -7.31 20.15
CA ASP A 54 -4.08 -8.43 20.32
C ASP A 54 -2.90 -8.37 19.37
N HIS A 55 -3.13 -8.04 18.09
CA HIS A 55 -2.06 -7.92 17.11
C HIS A 55 -1.04 -6.84 17.51
N THR A 56 -1.46 -5.74 18.13
CA THR A 56 -0.54 -4.69 18.57
C THR A 56 0.26 -5.14 19.78
N ARG A 57 -0.36 -5.84 20.74
CA ARG A 57 0.38 -6.47 21.86
C ARG A 57 1.38 -7.51 21.38
N ASN A 58 1.04 -8.25 20.33
CA ASN A 58 1.95 -9.22 19.72
C ASN A 58 3.13 -8.52 19.05
N ILE A 59 2.87 -7.45 18.28
CA ILE A 59 3.89 -6.62 17.64
C ILE A 59 4.85 -6.00 18.66
N ASP A 60 4.33 -5.50 19.78
CA ASP A 60 5.15 -4.91 20.84
C ASP A 60 6.13 -5.94 21.46
N ARG A 61 5.84 -7.25 21.35
CA ARG A 61 6.72 -8.35 21.79
C ARG A 61 7.65 -8.84 20.69
N ASP A 62 7.14 -8.98 19.47
CA ASP A 62 7.87 -9.44 18.29
C ASP A 62 7.42 -8.64 17.06
N PRO A 63 8.30 -7.78 16.50
CA PRO A 63 7.94 -6.91 15.40
C PRO A 63 7.87 -7.63 14.04
N ARG A 64 8.17 -8.93 13.96
CA ARG A 64 8.10 -9.68 12.72
C ARG A 64 6.65 -9.95 12.35
N VAL A 65 6.27 -9.59 11.13
CA VAL A 65 4.90 -9.72 10.63
C VAL A 65 4.87 -10.27 9.22
N ALA A 66 3.73 -10.84 8.84
CA ALA A 66 3.41 -11.10 7.45
C ALA A 66 2.05 -10.48 7.07
N LEU A 67 1.92 -10.01 5.84
CA LEU A 67 0.68 -9.45 5.29
C LEU A 67 0.30 -10.19 4.01
N LEU A 68 -0.87 -10.81 3.99
CA LEU A 68 -1.46 -11.38 2.78
C LEU A 68 -2.32 -10.33 2.06
N PHE A 69 -1.96 -10.04 0.83
CA PHE A 69 -2.70 -9.21 -0.11
C PHE A 69 -3.34 -10.11 -1.18
N ASP A 70 -4.67 -10.06 -1.23
CA ASP A 70 -5.48 -10.88 -2.11
C ASP A 70 -5.99 -10.05 -3.31
N GLY A 71 -5.50 -10.39 -4.50
CA GLY A 71 -5.93 -9.83 -5.79
C GLY A 71 -6.86 -10.75 -6.57
N THR A 72 -7.45 -11.77 -5.94
CA THR A 72 -8.23 -12.83 -6.60
C THR A 72 -9.72 -12.49 -6.75
N GLY A 73 -10.16 -11.36 -6.18
CA GLY A 73 -11.57 -10.95 -6.18
C GLY A 73 -12.20 -10.91 -7.57
N GLY A 74 -13.37 -11.51 -7.71
CA GLY A 74 -14.12 -11.58 -8.97
C GLY A 74 -13.77 -12.76 -9.88
N LEU A 75 -12.76 -13.56 -9.54
CA LEU A 75 -12.45 -14.80 -10.26
C LEU A 75 -13.37 -15.94 -9.82
N SER A 76 -13.74 -16.82 -10.76
CA SER A 76 -14.48 -18.05 -10.47
C SER A 76 -13.66 -19.05 -9.66
N ASN A 77 -12.34 -19.09 -9.89
CA ASN A 77 -11.38 -19.87 -9.11
C ASN A 77 -10.29 -18.96 -8.53
N PRO A 78 -10.32 -18.66 -7.21
CA PRO A 78 -9.36 -17.75 -6.60
C PRO A 78 -7.92 -18.26 -6.64
N GLN A 79 -7.68 -19.58 -6.74
CA GLN A 79 -6.32 -20.14 -6.79
C GLN A 79 -5.56 -19.74 -8.06
N GLN A 80 -6.26 -19.32 -9.11
CA GLN A 80 -5.69 -18.83 -10.36
C GLN A 80 -5.34 -17.34 -10.33
N GLY A 81 -5.80 -16.60 -9.33
CA GLY A 81 -5.60 -15.16 -9.24
C GLY A 81 -4.28 -14.76 -8.58
N PRO A 82 -3.88 -13.49 -8.71
CA PRO A 82 -2.65 -13.02 -8.15
C PRO A 82 -2.77 -12.74 -6.65
N ARG A 83 -1.71 -13.03 -5.89
CA ARG A 83 -1.62 -12.75 -4.44
C ARG A 83 -0.17 -12.54 -4.00
N VAL A 84 0.00 -11.80 -2.92
CA VAL A 84 1.30 -11.52 -2.29
C VAL A 84 1.23 -11.83 -0.81
N THR A 85 2.15 -12.63 -0.29
CA THR A 85 2.48 -12.61 1.14
C THR A 85 3.74 -11.77 1.31
N LEU A 86 3.64 -10.63 1.99
CA LEU A 86 4.76 -9.77 2.34
C LEU A 86 5.24 -10.11 3.74
N GLU A 87 6.50 -10.48 3.91
CA GLU A 87 7.15 -10.65 5.21
C GLU A 87 8.06 -9.46 5.49
N GLY A 88 8.07 -8.99 6.74
CA GLY A 88 8.84 -7.83 7.13
C GLY A 88 8.85 -7.59 8.63
N SER A 89 9.32 -6.41 9.02
CA SER A 89 9.23 -5.92 10.40
C SER A 89 8.33 -4.70 10.45
N ILE A 90 7.63 -4.49 11.57
CA ILE A 90 6.73 -3.35 11.75
C ILE A 90 7.18 -2.50 12.93
N GLY A 91 7.09 -1.17 12.77
CA GLY A 91 7.40 -0.19 13.80
C GLY A 91 6.35 0.91 13.87
N ARG A 92 6.29 1.59 15.01
CA ARG A 92 5.45 2.80 15.16
C ARG A 92 6.05 3.95 14.37
N ASP A 93 5.20 4.78 13.80
CA ASP A 93 5.57 6.00 13.09
C ASP A 93 4.74 7.17 13.63
N ALA A 94 5.42 8.28 13.96
CA ALA A 94 4.79 9.49 14.51
C ALA A 94 4.68 10.61 13.46
N GLY A 95 5.02 10.34 12.20
CA GLY A 95 5.01 11.30 11.12
C GLY A 95 3.59 11.61 10.62
N GLU A 96 3.23 12.89 10.58
CA GLU A 96 1.91 13.32 10.11
C GLU A 96 1.68 12.95 8.63
N ARG A 97 2.73 12.83 7.82
CA ARG A 97 2.61 12.46 6.40
C ARG A 97 1.95 11.09 6.21
N LEU A 98 2.40 10.06 6.94
CA LEU A 98 1.83 8.72 6.83
C LEU A 98 0.40 8.68 7.36
N ARG A 99 0.13 9.43 8.44
CA ARG A 99 -1.22 9.61 8.99
C ARG A 99 -2.16 10.23 7.94
N ARG A 100 -1.74 11.32 7.27
CA ARG A 100 -2.51 11.96 6.19
C ARG A 100 -2.79 10.98 5.04
N ARG A 101 -1.78 10.22 4.58
CA ARG A 101 -1.96 9.20 3.53
C ARG A 101 -2.95 8.12 3.95
N PHE A 102 -2.86 7.63 5.18
CA PHE A 102 -3.79 6.62 5.70
C PHE A 102 -5.23 7.14 5.72
N LEU A 103 -5.45 8.35 6.25
CA LEU A 103 -6.78 8.97 6.33
C LEU A 103 -7.34 9.36 4.96
N ALA A 104 -6.52 9.77 4.01
CA ALA A 104 -6.96 10.03 2.64
C ALA A 104 -7.54 8.76 1.98
N ARG A 105 -6.92 7.60 2.25
CA ARG A 105 -7.39 6.29 1.77
C ARG A 105 -8.53 5.70 2.59
N HIS A 106 -8.60 6.00 3.88
CA HIS A 106 -9.60 5.48 4.81
C HIS A 106 -10.24 6.62 5.63
N PRO A 107 -11.07 7.47 5.01
CA PRO A 107 -11.59 8.68 5.66
C PRO A 107 -12.43 8.40 6.92
N LYS A 108 -13.12 7.26 6.97
CA LYS A 108 -13.89 6.83 8.15
C LYS A 108 -13.00 6.56 9.37
N ALA A 109 -11.70 6.33 9.18
CA ALA A 109 -10.76 6.13 10.26
C ALA A 109 -10.52 7.41 11.07
N ALA A 110 -10.84 8.59 10.54
CA ALA A 110 -10.73 9.85 11.28
C ALA A 110 -11.56 9.86 12.57
N LEU A 111 -12.60 9.02 12.67
CA LEU A 111 -13.44 8.85 13.86
C LEU A 111 -12.67 8.30 15.07
N TYR A 112 -11.58 7.57 14.85
CA TYR A 112 -10.80 6.92 15.93
C TYR A 112 -9.29 7.18 15.84
N ALA A 113 -8.77 7.69 14.72
CA ALA A 113 -7.35 7.96 14.52
C ALA A 113 -6.76 9.07 15.42
N GLY A 114 -7.61 9.78 16.18
CA GLY A 114 -7.19 10.75 17.20
C GLY A 114 -7.25 10.23 18.62
N PHE A 115 -7.73 9.00 18.84
CA PHE A 115 -7.78 8.41 20.17
C PHE A 115 -6.37 8.04 20.63
N ALA A 116 -6.10 8.21 21.93
CA ALA A 116 -4.77 8.00 22.51
C ALA A 116 -4.25 6.55 22.37
N ASP A 117 -5.15 5.59 22.17
CA ASP A 117 -4.80 4.20 21.95
C ASP A 117 -4.53 3.86 20.49
N PHE A 118 -4.78 4.74 19.51
CA PHE A 118 -4.46 4.47 18.10
C PHE A 118 -3.14 5.09 17.68
N ALA A 119 -2.34 4.33 16.94
CA ALA A 119 -1.08 4.82 16.38
C ALA A 119 -0.90 4.35 14.93
N ILE A 120 -0.14 5.13 14.15
CA ILE A 120 0.31 4.72 12.83
C ILE A 120 1.50 3.78 13.00
N PHE A 121 1.49 2.72 12.21
CA PHE A 121 2.57 1.76 12.08
C PHE A 121 2.99 1.66 10.62
N ARG A 122 4.29 1.48 10.39
CA ARG A 122 4.85 1.23 9.07
C ARG A 122 5.55 -0.12 9.07
N VAL A 123 5.28 -0.91 8.03
CA VAL A 123 5.97 -2.17 7.77
C VAL A 123 7.15 -1.88 6.85
N GLU A 124 8.34 -2.33 7.24
CA GLU A 124 9.53 -2.42 6.40
C GLU A 124 9.53 -3.77 5.66
N PRO A 125 9.36 -3.77 4.32
CA PRO A 125 9.40 -4.98 3.50
C PRO A 125 10.74 -5.73 3.60
N GLY A 126 10.70 -7.02 3.97
CA GLY A 126 11.88 -7.90 3.91
C GLY A 126 11.89 -8.76 2.63
N ARG A 127 10.84 -9.56 2.44
CA ARG A 127 10.66 -10.39 1.24
C ARG A 127 9.19 -10.60 0.93
N ALA A 128 8.88 -10.95 -0.30
CA ALA A 128 7.51 -11.19 -0.76
C ALA A 128 7.41 -12.53 -1.49
N HIS A 129 6.45 -13.36 -1.09
CA HIS A 129 6.02 -14.51 -1.86
C HIS A 129 4.96 -14.05 -2.87
N TRP A 130 5.37 -13.88 -4.12
CA TRP A 130 4.49 -13.53 -5.23
C TRP A 130 3.92 -14.79 -5.84
N VAL A 131 2.60 -14.79 -6.06
CA VAL A 131 2.00 -15.74 -6.99
C VAL A 131 1.16 -14.98 -8.00
N GLY A 132 1.61 -14.94 -9.25
CA GLY A 132 0.98 -14.17 -10.34
C GLY A 132 -0.01 -14.96 -11.19
N GLY A 133 -0.50 -16.09 -10.67
CA GLY A 133 -1.34 -17.06 -11.36
C GLY A 133 -0.74 -18.47 -11.38
N PHE A 134 -1.38 -19.40 -12.08
CA PHE A 134 -0.98 -20.81 -12.10
C PHE A 134 0.49 -20.99 -12.53
N GLY A 135 1.27 -21.73 -11.75
CA GLY A 135 2.69 -22.00 -12.02
C GLY A 135 3.65 -20.81 -11.86
N LYS A 136 3.20 -19.64 -11.38
CA LYS A 136 4.00 -18.40 -11.29
C LYS A 136 4.25 -17.96 -9.84
N ALA A 137 4.66 -18.90 -8.99
CA ALA A 137 5.03 -18.63 -7.59
C ALA A 137 6.54 -18.42 -7.43
N ARG A 138 6.97 -17.36 -6.74
CA ARG A 138 8.39 -17.10 -6.45
C ARG A 138 8.56 -16.17 -5.25
N TRP A 139 9.71 -16.27 -4.58
CA TRP A 139 10.16 -15.27 -3.62
C TRP A 139 10.86 -14.09 -4.31
N ILE A 140 10.63 -12.89 -3.79
CA ILE A 140 11.21 -11.64 -4.26
C ILE A 140 11.74 -10.89 -3.03
N GLU A 141 13.02 -10.52 -3.05
CA GLU A 141 13.70 -9.88 -1.92
C GLU A 141 14.15 -8.45 -2.24
N GLN A 142 14.16 -8.07 -3.52
CA GLN A 142 14.62 -6.77 -3.97
C GLN A 142 13.53 -6.00 -4.70
N GLY A 143 13.59 -4.66 -4.61
CA GLY A 143 12.65 -3.76 -5.26
C GLY A 143 11.24 -3.81 -4.66
N LEU A 144 11.07 -4.33 -3.44
CA LEU A 144 9.78 -4.27 -2.73
C LEU A 144 9.44 -2.84 -2.30
N THR A 145 10.47 -2.00 -2.17
CA THR A 145 10.36 -0.54 -2.08
C THR A 145 11.02 0.12 -3.30
N CYS A 146 10.61 1.35 -3.63
CA CYS A 146 11.32 2.15 -4.62
C CYS A 146 12.63 2.74 -4.05
N PRO A 147 13.60 3.14 -4.89
CA PRO A 147 14.85 3.71 -4.41
C PRO A 147 14.64 4.94 -3.51
N ALA A 148 15.41 5.05 -2.42
CA ALA A 148 15.25 6.11 -1.43
C ALA A 148 15.26 7.55 -2.00
N PRO A 149 16.11 7.91 -2.98
CA PRO A 149 16.06 9.24 -3.61
C PRO A 149 14.75 9.51 -4.35
N VAL A 150 14.17 8.48 -5.00
CA VAL A 150 12.88 8.58 -5.69
C VAL A 150 11.77 8.76 -4.65
N ALA A 151 11.77 7.94 -3.60
CA ALA A 151 10.81 8.08 -2.50
C ALA A 151 10.85 9.47 -1.87
N ALA A 152 12.04 10.01 -1.60
CA ALA A 152 12.21 11.34 -1.04
C ALA A 152 11.65 12.43 -1.95
N ALA A 153 11.92 12.36 -3.26
CA ALA A 153 11.39 13.32 -4.24
C ALA A 153 9.84 13.28 -4.29
N PHE A 154 9.24 12.09 -4.30
CA PHE A 154 7.78 11.94 -4.27
C PHE A 154 7.16 12.39 -2.95
N ALA A 155 7.81 12.13 -1.82
CA ALA A 155 7.33 12.59 -0.51
C ALA A 155 7.36 14.12 -0.41
N ALA A 156 8.42 14.77 -0.92
CA ALA A 156 8.56 16.22 -0.91
C ALA A 156 7.53 16.92 -1.81
N ALA A 157 7.22 16.33 -2.97
CA ALA A 157 6.28 16.91 -3.94
C ALA A 157 4.82 16.47 -3.71
N GLU A 158 4.52 15.67 -2.68
CA GLU A 158 3.27 14.93 -2.56
C GLU A 158 2.01 15.81 -2.63
N GLU A 159 2.00 16.93 -1.89
CA GLU A 159 0.83 17.81 -1.79
C GLU A 159 0.59 18.58 -3.08
N ASP A 160 1.64 19.21 -3.62
CA ASP A 160 1.58 19.94 -4.89
C ASP A 160 1.20 19.02 -6.05
N LEU A 161 1.75 17.81 -6.06
CA LEU A 161 1.44 16.80 -7.06
C LEU A 161 -0.01 16.35 -6.97
N LEU A 162 -0.53 16.12 -5.76
CA LEU A 162 -1.94 15.80 -5.57
C LEU A 162 -2.85 16.95 -6.03
N ALA A 163 -2.48 18.20 -5.77
CA ALA A 163 -3.23 19.36 -6.26
C ALA A 163 -3.25 19.41 -7.79
N ALA A 164 -2.08 19.31 -8.43
CA ALA A 164 -1.95 19.33 -9.88
C ALA A 164 -2.69 18.16 -10.58
N VAL A 165 -2.59 16.94 -10.02
CA VAL A 165 -3.32 15.78 -10.55
C VAL A 165 -4.83 15.96 -10.38
N ASN A 166 -5.30 16.47 -9.25
CA ASN A 166 -6.73 16.71 -9.04
C ASN A 166 -7.29 17.81 -9.95
N ASP A 167 -6.53 18.88 -10.18
CA ASP A 167 -6.89 19.91 -11.17
C ASP A 167 -7.03 19.31 -12.58
N ARG A 168 -6.06 18.48 -13.00
CA ARG A 168 -6.10 17.79 -14.29
C ARG A 168 -7.23 16.78 -14.44
N LEU A 169 -7.58 16.06 -13.37
CA LEU A 169 -8.68 15.09 -13.37
C LEU A 169 -10.07 15.76 -13.40
N GLY A 170 -10.16 17.00 -12.89
CA GLY A 170 -11.41 17.74 -12.77
C GLY A 170 -12.48 16.95 -12.00
N GLY A 171 -13.53 16.53 -12.70
CA GLY A 171 -14.69 15.80 -12.13
C GLY A 171 -14.66 14.27 -12.27
N ALA A 172 -13.67 13.69 -12.96
CA ALA A 172 -13.61 12.25 -13.23
C ALA A 172 -13.30 11.38 -11.98
N GLY A 173 -12.93 12.03 -10.87
CA GLY A 173 -12.58 11.42 -9.60
C GLY A 173 -11.63 12.32 -8.83
N ARG A 174 -11.28 11.92 -7.60
CA ARG A 174 -10.28 12.62 -6.78
C ARG A 174 -9.11 11.70 -6.50
N ALA A 175 -7.90 12.09 -6.90
CA ALA A 175 -6.68 11.46 -6.46
C ALA A 175 -6.51 11.67 -4.94
N VAL A 176 -6.29 10.57 -4.23
CA VAL A 176 -6.05 10.55 -2.77
C VAL A 176 -4.63 10.15 -2.41
N ALA A 177 -3.90 9.57 -3.36
CA ALA A 177 -2.47 9.28 -3.26
C ALA A 177 -1.87 9.23 -4.67
N VAL A 178 -0.64 9.70 -4.77
CA VAL A 178 0.22 9.51 -5.95
C VAL A 178 1.55 8.94 -5.45
N ASP A 179 2.14 8.04 -6.24
CA ASP A 179 3.41 7.39 -5.98
C ASP A 179 4.09 7.00 -7.31
N PRO A 180 5.35 6.52 -7.31
CA PRO A 180 6.07 6.18 -8.53
C PRO A 180 5.39 5.13 -9.42
N ASP A 181 4.51 4.29 -8.86
CA ASP A 181 3.90 3.18 -9.57
C ASP A 181 2.46 3.45 -10.01
N GLY A 182 1.89 4.62 -9.68
CA GLY A 182 0.51 4.97 -10.03
C GLY A 182 -0.15 6.01 -9.13
N CYS A 183 -1.47 6.12 -9.30
CA CYS A 183 -2.30 6.96 -8.45
C CYS A 183 -3.53 6.19 -7.92
N ASP A 184 -3.92 6.50 -6.70
CA ASP A 184 -5.15 6.01 -6.09
C ASP A 184 -6.23 7.06 -6.26
N LEU A 185 -7.34 6.65 -6.86
CA LEU A 185 -8.50 7.50 -7.17
C LEU A 185 -9.69 7.12 -6.29
N ARG A 186 -10.46 8.12 -5.90
CA ARG A 186 -11.75 7.95 -5.23
C ARG A 186 -12.84 8.60 -6.07
N HIS A 187 -13.86 7.81 -6.42
CA HIS A 187 -15.02 8.29 -7.14
C HIS A 187 -16.28 7.60 -6.60
N ARG A 188 -17.29 8.38 -6.17
CA ARG A 188 -18.55 7.89 -5.59
C ARG A 188 -18.37 6.82 -4.49
N GLY A 189 -17.42 7.05 -3.58
CA GLY A 189 -17.10 6.13 -2.47
C GLY A 189 -16.32 4.87 -2.85
N ARG A 190 -16.10 4.62 -4.14
CA ARG A 190 -15.24 3.53 -4.63
C ARG A 190 -13.81 4.03 -4.75
N PHE A 191 -12.88 3.14 -4.43
CA PHE A 191 -11.46 3.36 -4.61
C PHE A 191 -10.97 2.49 -5.75
N THR A 192 -10.18 3.07 -6.63
CA THR A 192 -9.52 2.38 -7.72
C THR A 192 -8.09 2.84 -7.78
N ARG A 193 -7.17 1.92 -8.04
CA ARG A 193 -5.80 2.28 -8.36
C ARG A 193 -5.63 2.29 -9.88
N ARG A 194 -4.99 3.32 -10.41
CA ARG A 194 -4.48 3.37 -11.77
C ARG A 194 -2.98 3.17 -11.72
N CYS A 195 -2.54 1.99 -12.14
CA CYS A 195 -1.13 1.65 -12.21
C CYS A 195 -0.48 2.23 -13.46
N PHE A 196 0.73 2.76 -13.34
CA PHE A 196 1.56 3.10 -14.48
C PHE A 196 2.18 1.84 -15.07
N THR A 197 2.55 1.88 -16.35
CA THR A 197 3.17 0.73 -17.03
C THR A 197 4.60 0.45 -16.56
N ALA A 198 5.27 1.46 -16.01
CA ALA A 198 6.58 1.36 -15.39
C ALA A 198 6.67 2.33 -14.20
N SER A 199 7.58 2.04 -13.26
CA SER A 199 7.89 2.98 -12.17
C SER A 199 8.51 4.25 -12.72
N LEU A 200 8.06 5.39 -12.21
CA LEU A 200 8.63 6.69 -12.51
C LEU A 200 9.88 6.95 -11.65
N ALA A 201 10.85 7.66 -12.21
CA ALA A 201 12.07 8.05 -11.50
C ALA A 201 11.90 9.41 -10.79
N ALA A 202 10.94 10.24 -11.22
CA ALA A 202 10.71 11.57 -10.66
C ALA A 202 9.22 11.98 -10.70
N PRO A 203 8.76 12.82 -9.74
CA PRO A 203 7.40 13.35 -9.70
C PRO A 203 6.97 14.08 -10.98
N ALA A 204 7.90 14.79 -11.63
CA ALA A 204 7.62 15.56 -12.85
C ALA A 204 7.07 14.71 -14.00
N GLN A 205 7.31 13.39 -13.99
CA GLN A 205 6.84 12.46 -15.02
C GLN A 205 5.37 12.04 -14.84
N VAL A 206 4.75 12.35 -13.69
CA VAL A 206 3.39 11.89 -13.38
C VAL A 206 2.35 12.50 -14.31
N MET A 207 2.45 13.79 -14.62
CA MET A 207 1.42 14.47 -15.42
C MET A 207 1.27 13.86 -16.81
N GLU A 208 2.38 13.48 -17.43
CA GLU A 208 2.37 12.75 -18.71
C GLU A 208 1.62 11.41 -18.60
N GLN A 209 1.78 10.69 -17.48
CA GLN A 209 1.04 9.45 -17.26
C GLN A 209 -0.46 9.69 -17.04
N ILE A 210 -0.83 10.76 -16.32
CA ILE A 210 -2.23 11.13 -16.13
C ILE A 210 -2.90 11.46 -17.47
N ASP A 211 -2.22 12.20 -18.35
CA ASP A 211 -2.76 12.55 -19.68
C ASP A 211 -3.01 11.32 -20.56
N ARG A 212 -2.10 10.34 -20.50
CA ARG A 212 -2.28 9.05 -21.19
C ARG A 212 -3.46 8.26 -20.64
N LEU A 213 -3.84 8.46 -19.37
CA LEU A 213 -4.96 7.78 -18.74
C LEU A 213 -6.31 8.46 -19.06
N THR A 214 -6.35 9.79 -19.20
CA THR A 214 -7.58 10.53 -19.52
C THR A 214 -7.95 10.49 -21.00
N THR A 215 -6.97 10.39 -21.90
CA THR A 215 -7.18 10.35 -23.37
C THR A 215 -7.68 9.00 -23.91
N LYS A 216 -7.59 7.93 -23.11
CA LYS A 216 -8.04 6.57 -23.48
C LYS A 216 -9.41 6.18 -22.89
N SER A 217 -10.17 7.15 -22.38
CA SER A 217 -11.52 6.98 -21.82
C SER A 217 -12.58 7.45 -22.80
#